data_AF-A0A838ICD4-F1
#
_entry.id   AF-A0A838ICD4-F1
#
_cell.length_a   1.000
_cell.length_b   1.000
_cell.length_c   1.000
_cell.angle_alpha   90.00
_cell.angle_beta   90.00
_cell.angle_gamma   90.00
#
_symmetry.space_group_name_H-M   'P 1'
#
loop_
_entity.id
_entity.type
_entity.pdbx_description
1 polymer ?
#
loop_
_entity_poly.entity_id
_entity_poly.type
_entity_poly.pdbx_seq_one_letter_code
_entity_poly.pdbx_strand_id
1 'polypeptide(L)'
;MALALLVSASVSGCAWGYAGREGRSASEPSPGQTTDAEMVTINHEDPPRQSEPKEEPKASSPCGLPTVDIYFYNPTTRVVKTLDCVERTVVNVLRTPIGQTAFQEARAANLPEDTWYVLVDPQGLRSNYLSNQNIVEMSQHFEVRFLGRDLTHDLLIYEFLDKEF
;
A
#
# COMPACT_ATOMS: atom_id res chain seq x y z
N MET A 1 -20.04 1.86 -55.71
CA MET A 1 -21.49 2.06 -55.54
C MET A 1 -21.83 1.82 -54.07
N ALA A 2 -22.53 2.79 -53.46
CA ALA A 2 -23.28 2.77 -52.18
C ALA A 2 -22.53 2.41 -50.88
N LEU A 3 -22.25 3.40 -50.02
CA LEU A 3 -23.03 3.86 -48.84
C LEU A 3 -22.92 2.89 -47.64
N ALA A 4 -22.11 3.18 -46.63
CA ALA A 4 -22.34 4.10 -45.49
C ALA A 4 -23.41 3.59 -44.50
N LEU A 5 -23.01 3.38 -43.24
CA LEU A 5 -23.77 3.78 -42.05
C LEU A 5 -22.87 3.76 -40.81
N LEU A 6 -22.57 4.97 -40.31
CA LEU A 6 -22.17 5.25 -38.94
C LEU A 6 -23.29 4.83 -37.98
N VAL A 7 -22.92 4.22 -36.85
CA VAL A 7 -23.71 4.34 -35.62
C VAL A 7 -22.76 4.67 -34.48
N SER A 8 -22.76 5.95 -34.14
CA SER A 8 -22.24 6.52 -32.91
C SER A 8 -23.24 6.23 -31.79
N ALA A 9 -22.81 5.66 -30.67
CA ALA A 9 -23.58 5.66 -29.43
C ALA A 9 -22.65 5.93 -28.23
N SER A 10 -22.75 7.16 -27.76
CA SER A 10 -22.14 7.77 -26.60
C SER A 10 -22.91 7.49 -25.30
N VAL A 11 -22.32 7.94 -24.17
CA VAL A 11 -22.88 8.18 -22.81
C VAL A 11 -23.10 6.88 -21.98
N SER A 12 -22.69 6.75 -20.71
CA SER A 12 -22.61 7.75 -19.63
C SER A 12 -21.58 7.38 -18.57
N GLY A 13 -20.87 8.41 -18.09
CA GLY A 13 -20.13 8.35 -16.84
C GLY A 13 -21.06 8.46 -15.63
N CYS A 14 -20.70 7.75 -14.56
CA CYS A 14 -21.26 7.98 -13.23
C CYS A 14 -20.19 8.65 -12.38
N ALA A 15 -20.28 9.97 -12.26
CA ALA A 15 -19.57 10.75 -11.26
C ALA A 15 -20.28 10.56 -9.92
N TRP A 16 -19.59 9.98 -8.93
CA TRP A 16 -20.05 9.96 -7.55
C TRP A 16 -19.48 11.20 -6.85
N GLY A 17 -20.28 12.27 -6.84
CA GLY A 17 -20.06 13.42 -5.98
C GLY A 17 -20.75 13.19 -4.64
N TYR A 18 -19.97 13.04 -3.56
CA TYR A 18 -20.46 13.24 -2.20
C TYR A 18 -19.88 14.54 -1.66
N ALA A 19 -20.68 15.60 -1.75
CA ALA A 19 -20.54 16.82 -0.99
C ALA A 19 -21.63 16.82 0.09
N GLY A 20 -21.22 16.85 1.37
CA GLY A 20 -22.12 16.91 2.52
C GLY A 20 -21.44 17.65 3.65
N ARG A 21 -21.29 18.98 3.48
CA ARG A 21 -20.90 19.94 4.51
C ARG A 21 -22.21 20.56 5.00
N GLU A 22 -22.49 20.52 6.29
CA GLU A 22 -23.07 21.64 7.07
C GLU A 22 -23.44 21.20 8.49
N GLY A 23 -23.01 22.02 9.45
CA GLY A 23 -23.20 21.84 10.88
C GLY A 23 -22.40 22.85 11.68
N ARG A 24 -22.35 24.11 11.21
CA ARG A 24 -21.92 25.25 12.03
C ARG A 24 -23.12 25.64 12.88
N SER A 25 -23.06 25.44 14.20
CA SER A 25 -23.89 26.20 15.13
C SER A 25 -23.06 27.36 15.67
N ALA A 26 -23.52 28.56 15.35
CA ALA A 26 -23.01 29.82 15.83
C ALA A 26 -23.39 30.09 17.30
N SER A 27 -22.64 31.01 17.89
CA SER A 27 -22.51 31.35 19.31
C SER A 27 -23.68 32.12 19.96
N GLU A 28 -23.77 31.94 21.30
CA GLU A 28 -24.07 32.93 22.37
C GLU A 28 -25.49 33.54 22.56
N PRO A 29 -25.85 34.14 23.73
CA PRO A 29 -25.15 34.26 25.04
C PRO A 29 -26.00 33.90 26.32
N SER A 30 -25.33 33.88 27.48
CA SER A 30 -25.85 33.92 28.90
C SER A 30 -26.56 35.27 29.21
N PRO A 31 -27.21 35.59 30.39
CA PRO A 31 -26.95 35.13 31.79
C PRO A 31 -28.15 35.09 32.80
N GLY A 32 -27.88 34.68 34.06
CA GLY A 32 -28.63 35.07 35.29
C GLY A 32 -29.16 33.89 36.14
N GLN A 33 -28.47 33.47 37.23
CA GLN A 33 -28.77 33.77 38.67
C GLN A 33 -30.04 33.08 39.21
N THR A 34 -30.09 32.33 40.33
CA THR A 34 -29.44 32.43 41.67
C THR A 34 -29.52 31.11 42.47
N THR A 35 -28.53 30.91 43.38
CA THR A 35 -28.56 30.25 44.73
C THR A 35 -29.08 28.81 44.85
N ASP A 36 -28.33 27.85 45.40
CA ASP A 36 -28.02 27.74 46.84
C ASP A 36 -26.90 26.70 47.13
N ALA A 37 -26.41 26.74 48.36
CA ALA A 37 -25.17 26.18 48.89
C ALA A 37 -24.89 24.67 48.70
N GLU A 38 -23.60 24.31 48.57
CA GLU A 38 -22.85 23.54 49.59
C GLU A 38 -21.36 23.52 49.23
N MET A 39 -20.52 23.88 50.20
CA MET A 39 -19.06 23.98 50.09
C MET A 39 -18.44 22.61 50.34
N VAL A 40 -17.80 22.02 49.33
CA VAL A 40 -16.85 20.91 49.52
C VAL A 40 -15.53 21.25 48.84
N THR A 41 -14.55 21.63 49.65
CA THR A 41 -13.16 21.80 49.25
C THR A 41 -12.55 20.42 49.03
N ILE A 42 -12.34 20.02 47.78
CA ILE A 42 -11.51 18.86 47.44
C ILE A 42 -10.25 19.39 46.73
N ASN A 43 -9.14 19.40 47.46
CA ASN A 43 -7.81 19.56 46.89
C ASN A 43 -7.59 18.47 45.83
N HIS A 44 -7.49 18.86 44.56
CA HIS A 44 -6.95 17.99 43.51
C HIS A 44 -5.47 18.31 43.34
N GLU A 45 -4.62 17.39 43.79
CA GLU A 45 -3.26 17.26 43.29
C GLU A 45 -3.32 16.96 41.79
N ASP A 46 -2.85 17.89 40.96
CA ASP A 46 -2.58 17.64 39.54
C ASP A 46 -1.49 16.57 39.41
N PRO A 47 -1.73 15.45 38.71
CA PRO A 47 -0.65 14.52 38.37
C PRO A 47 0.27 15.15 37.32
N PRO A 48 1.58 14.83 37.32
CA PRO A 48 2.53 15.43 36.41
C PRO A 48 2.18 15.06 34.98
N ARG A 49 1.97 16.09 34.15
CA ARG A 49 1.78 15.98 32.70
C ARG A 49 3.02 15.32 32.09
N GLN A 50 2.96 14.01 31.89
CA GLN A 50 3.90 13.27 31.06
C GLN A 50 3.87 13.90 29.67
N SER A 51 4.97 14.53 29.29
CA SER A 51 5.25 14.95 27.93
C SER A 51 5.25 13.70 27.04
N GLU A 52 4.27 13.58 26.16
CA GLU A 52 4.27 12.60 25.09
C GLU A 52 5.59 12.71 24.29
N PRO A 53 6.27 11.59 24.00
CA PRO A 53 7.42 11.62 23.12
C PRO A 53 6.99 12.19 21.77
N LYS A 54 7.64 13.27 21.37
CA LYS A 54 7.51 13.85 20.04
C LYS A 54 8.03 12.80 19.05
N GLU A 55 7.10 12.08 18.41
CA GLU A 55 7.43 11.09 17.40
C GLU A 55 8.21 11.81 16.28
N GLU A 56 9.51 11.52 16.16
CA GLU A 56 10.29 11.98 15.02
C GLU A 56 9.62 11.46 13.75
N PRO A 57 9.47 12.28 12.70
CA PRO A 57 8.90 11.81 11.45
C PRO A 57 9.85 10.76 10.88
N LYS A 58 9.50 9.48 11.07
CA LYS A 58 10.14 8.36 10.38
C LYS A 58 10.14 8.73 8.90
N ALA A 59 11.32 8.81 8.30
CA ALA A 59 11.44 8.99 6.87
C ALA A 59 10.50 8.00 6.18
N SER A 60 9.49 8.51 5.48
CA SER A 60 8.52 7.66 4.80
C SER A 60 9.27 6.89 3.73
N SER A 61 9.37 5.58 3.89
CA SER A 61 10.05 4.74 2.90
C SER A 61 9.39 4.92 1.53
N PRO A 62 10.16 5.07 0.43
CA PRO A 62 9.68 5.10 -0.95
C PRO A 62 8.72 3.97 -1.35
N CYS A 63 8.78 2.82 -0.68
CA CYS A 63 7.91 1.68 -0.97
C CYS A 63 6.71 1.56 -0.01
N GLY A 64 6.59 2.45 0.99
CA GLY A 64 5.66 2.31 2.11
C GLY A 64 6.04 1.22 3.13
N LEU A 65 7.17 0.54 2.90
CA LEU A 65 7.78 -0.46 3.77
C LEU A 65 9.29 -0.27 3.81
N PRO A 66 9.99 -0.57 4.92
CA PRO A 66 11.43 -0.39 5.00
C PRO A 66 12.19 -1.30 4.02
N THR A 67 11.66 -2.50 3.76
CA THR A 67 12.24 -3.45 2.81
C THR A 67 11.18 -4.08 1.93
N VAL A 68 11.59 -4.55 0.75
CA VAL A 68 10.75 -5.29 -0.20
C VAL A 68 11.52 -6.46 -0.80
N ASP A 69 10.86 -7.59 -0.96
CA ASP A 69 11.41 -8.76 -1.64
C ASP A 69 11.06 -8.73 -3.14
N ILE A 70 12.09 -8.88 -3.97
CA ILE A 70 12.02 -8.98 -5.41
C ILE A 70 12.44 -10.40 -5.81
N TYR A 71 11.62 -11.04 -6.62
CA TYR A 71 11.74 -12.44 -6.98
C TYR A 71 12.25 -12.57 -8.40
N PHE A 72 13.05 -13.61 -8.63
CA PHE A 72 13.42 -14.09 -9.94
C PHE A 72 13.40 -15.60 -9.88
N TYR A 73 12.93 -16.26 -10.94
CA TYR A 73 13.13 -17.70 -11.05
C TYR A 73 13.34 -18.12 -12.49
N ASN A 74 14.01 -19.25 -12.63
CA ASN A 74 14.22 -19.95 -13.87
C ASN A 74 14.11 -21.47 -13.61
N PRO A 75 14.31 -22.35 -14.61
CA PRO A 75 14.14 -23.79 -14.44
C PRO A 75 15.10 -24.45 -13.43
N THR A 76 16.14 -23.74 -13.01
CA THR A 76 17.21 -24.29 -12.15
C THR A 76 17.29 -23.63 -10.77
N THR A 77 16.86 -22.38 -10.66
CA THR A 77 17.07 -21.57 -9.46
C THR A 77 15.92 -20.59 -9.23
N ARG A 78 15.66 -20.33 -7.95
CA ARG A 78 14.90 -19.18 -7.48
C ARG A 78 15.85 -18.23 -6.76
N VAL A 79 15.74 -16.95 -7.02
CA VAL A 79 16.49 -15.89 -6.37
C VAL A 79 15.51 -14.91 -5.72
N VAL A 80 15.80 -14.51 -4.49
CA VAL A 80 15.08 -13.45 -3.78
C VAL A 80 16.09 -12.39 -3.39
N LYS A 81 15.87 -11.16 -3.85
CA LYS A 81 16.61 -9.97 -3.40
C LYS A 81 15.75 -9.20 -2.41
N THR A 82 16.30 -8.86 -1.26
CA THR A 82 15.66 -7.92 -0.34
C THR A 82 16.27 -6.55 -0.58
N LEU A 83 15.44 -5.60 -1.02
CA LEU A 83 15.80 -4.22 -1.26
C LEU A 83 15.46 -3.39 -0.01
N ASP A 84 16.42 -2.63 0.50
CA ASP A 84 16.16 -1.53 1.42
C ASP A 84 15.61 -0.36 0.62
N CYS A 85 14.37 0.02 0.90
CA CYS A 85 13.68 1.05 0.15
C CYS A 85 14.13 2.46 0.53
N VAL A 86 14.68 2.66 1.73
CA VAL A 86 15.18 3.96 2.21
C VAL A 86 16.52 4.25 1.55
N GLU A 87 17.45 3.30 1.67
CA GLU A 87 18.81 3.44 1.12
C GLU A 87 18.90 3.09 -0.36
N ARG A 88 17.85 2.46 -0.92
CA ARG A 88 17.80 1.94 -2.29
C ARG A 88 18.96 1.00 -2.58
N THR A 89 19.20 0.05 -1.68
CA THR A 89 20.29 -0.91 -1.84
C THR A 89 19.82 -2.33 -1.59
N VAL A 90 20.42 -3.29 -2.28
CA VAL A 90 20.15 -4.71 -2.04
C VAL A 90 20.89 -5.12 -0.77
N VAL A 91 20.13 -5.43 0.28
CA VAL A 91 20.69 -5.81 1.59
C VAL A 91 20.83 -7.31 1.76
N ASN A 92 20.09 -8.11 0.99
CA ASN A 92 20.18 -9.57 1.03
C ASN A 92 19.90 -10.18 -0.34
N VAL A 93 20.57 -11.29 -0.64
CA VAL A 93 20.33 -12.10 -1.84
C VAL A 93 20.34 -13.57 -1.46
N LEU A 94 19.16 -14.20 -1.52
CA LEU A 94 19.00 -15.62 -1.29
C LEU A 94 18.85 -16.35 -2.63
N ARG A 95 19.69 -17.36 -2.87
CA ARG A 95 19.63 -18.22 -4.06
C ARG A 95 19.34 -19.65 -3.65
N THR A 96 18.28 -20.22 -4.17
CA THR A 96 17.83 -21.58 -3.84
C THR A 96 17.65 -22.38 -5.12
N PRO A 97 18.28 -23.56 -5.25
CA PRO A 97 17.97 -24.48 -6.35
C PRO A 97 16.48 -24.81 -6.37
N ILE A 98 15.87 -24.86 -7.55
CA ILE A 98 14.46 -25.24 -7.70
C ILE A 98 14.36 -26.67 -8.22
N GLY A 99 13.51 -27.48 -7.57
CA GLY A 99 13.17 -28.81 -8.04
C GLY A 99 12.08 -28.78 -9.12
N GLN A 100 11.90 -29.88 -9.85
CA GLN A 100 10.91 -30.00 -10.92
C GLN A 100 9.48 -29.67 -10.46
N THR A 101 9.09 -30.13 -9.26
CA THR A 101 7.76 -29.88 -8.68
C THR A 101 7.54 -28.38 -8.44
N ALA A 102 8.45 -27.71 -7.75
CA ALA A 102 8.34 -26.28 -7.45
C ALA A 102 8.36 -25.43 -8.73
N PHE A 103 9.11 -25.84 -9.75
CA PHE A 103 9.09 -25.18 -11.06
C PHE A 103 7.71 -25.33 -11.75
N GLN A 104 7.10 -26.51 -11.70
CA GLN A 104 5.76 -26.73 -12.23
C GLN A 104 4.70 -25.91 -11.49
N GLU A 105 4.80 -25.82 -10.16
CA GLU A 105 3.93 -24.98 -9.33
C GLU A 105 4.05 -23.50 -9.71
N ALA A 106 5.28 -22.98 -9.86
CA ALA A 106 5.52 -21.60 -10.28
C ALA A 106 4.87 -21.27 -11.63
N ARG A 107 4.98 -22.20 -12.60
CA ARG A 107 4.32 -22.05 -13.91
C ARG A 107 2.80 -22.12 -13.82
N ALA A 108 2.25 -23.00 -12.98
CA ALA A 108 0.80 -23.08 -12.75
C ALA A 108 0.26 -21.81 -12.08
N ALA A 109 1.08 -21.17 -11.25
CA ALA A 109 0.83 -19.85 -10.65
C ALA A 109 1.08 -18.68 -11.62
N ASN A 110 1.40 -18.93 -12.90
CA ASN A 110 1.63 -17.89 -13.91
C ASN A 110 2.72 -16.87 -13.50
N LEU A 111 3.71 -17.32 -12.74
CA LEU A 111 4.87 -16.49 -12.40
C LEU A 111 5.74 -16.29 -13.67
N PRO A 112 6.38 -15.13 -13.84
CA PRO A 112 7.18 -14.85 -15.02
C PRO A 112 8.58 -15.44 -14.89
N GLU A 113 8.98 -16.28 -15.85
CA GLU A 113 10.31 -16.87 -15.94
C GLU A 113 11.34 -15.83 -16.42
N ASP A 114 12.59 -15.95 -15.94
CA ASP A 114 13.74 -15.11 -16.34
C ASP A 114 13.49 -13.59 -16.24
N THR A 115 12.61 -13.20 -15.32
CA THR A 115 12.16 -11.82 -15.12
C THR A 115 12.19 -11.50 -13.63
N TRP A 116 12.62 -10.29 -13.26
CA TRP A 116 12.48 -9.81 -11.88
C TRP A 116 11.06 -9.31 -11.66
N TYR A 117 10.41 -9.75 -10.58
CA TYR A 117 9.05 -9.36 -10.28
C TYR A 117 8.80 -9.20 -8.78
N VAL A 118 7.79 -8.42 -8.46
CA VAL A 118 7.24 -8.27 -7.11
C VAL A 118 5.82 -8.82 -7.07
N LEU A 119 5.45 -9.34 -5.90
CA LEU A 119 4.13 -9.90 -5.64
C LEU A 119 3.37 -8.95 -4.73
N VAL A 120 2.15 -8.62 -5.15
CA VAL A 120 1.28 -7.67 -4.46
C VAL A 120 0.01 -8.38 -4.02
N ASP A 121 -0.32 -8.29 -2.74
CA ASP A 121 -1.60 -8.71 -2.19
C ASP A 121 -2.64 -7.60 -2.40
N PRO A 122 -3.60 -7.79 -3.32
CA PRO A 122 -4.60 -6.75 -3.58
C PRO A 122 -5.51 -6.50 -2.38
N GLN A 123 -5.62 -7.45 -1.45
CA GLN A 123 -6.43 -7.34 -0.24
C GLN A 123 -5.64 -6.76 0.93
N GLY A 124 -4.30 -6.72 0.85
CA GLY A 124 -3.44 -6.26 1.95
C GLY A 124 -3.55 -7.07 3.23
N LEU A 125 -3.97 -8.34 3.15
CA LEU A 125 -4.18 -9.21 4.32
C LEU A 125 -2.92 -9.96 4.74
N ARG A 126 -1.97 -10.12 3.82
CA ARG A 126 -0.74 -10.87 4.02
C ARG A 126 0.44 -9.94 4.24
N SER A 127 1.06 -10.03 5.42
CA SER A 127 2.20 -9.18 5.82
C SER A 127 3.46 -9.37 4.98
N ASN A 128 3.58 -10.48 4.26
CA ASN A 128 4.78 -10.85 3.51
C ASN A 128 4.74 -10.36 2.05
N TYR A 129 3.67 -9.67 1.65
CA TYR A 129 3.50 -9.15 0.30
C TYR A 129 3.22 -7.66 0.33
N LEU A 130 3.55 -6.97 -0.75
CA LEU A 130 3.20 -5.56 -0.91
C LEU A 130 1.67 -5.41 -0.97
N SER A 131 1.12 -4.34 -0.39
CA SER A 131 -0.27 -3.97 -0.65
C SER A 131 -0.40 -3.15 -1.95
N ASN A 132 -1.63 -2.96 -2.42
CA ASN A 132 -1.91 -2.03 -3.52
C ASN A 132 -1.41 -0.60 -3.25
N GLN A 133 -1.45 -0.16 -1.99
CA GLN A 133 -0.90 1.15 -1.65
C GLN A 133 0.63 1.17 -1.80
N ASN A 134 1.30 0.12 -1.33
CA ASN A 134 2.76 0.04 -1.40
C ASN A 134 3.28 0.00 -2.83
N ILE A 135 2.62 -0.72 -3.75
CA ILE A 135 3.06 -0.75 -5.16
C ILE A 135 2.85 0.61 -5.85
N VAL A 136 1.81 1.37 -5.49
CA VAL A 136 1.61 2.73 -6.00
C VAL A 136 2.73 3.65 -5.52
N GLU A 137 3.09 3.61 -4.24
CA GLU A 137 4.21 4.38 -3.70
C GLU A 137 5.54 3.98 -4.35
N MET A 138 5.80 2.66 -4.43
CA MET A 138 6.99 2.11 -5.07
C MET A 138 7.11 2.55 -6.54
N SER A 139 6.01 2.59 -7.30
CA SER A 139 6.00 3.01 -8.70
C SER A 139 6.36 4.48 -8.94
N GLN A 140 6.35 5.32 -7.91
CA GLN A 140 6.80 6.71 -8.00
C GLN A 140 8.33 6.83 -8.00
N HIS A 141 9.01 5.76 -7.58
CA HIS A 141 10.45 5.77 -7.32
C HIS A 141 11.22 4.71 -8.11
N PHE A 142 10.55 3.62 -8.49
CA PHE A 142 11.09 2.50 -9.25
C PHE A 142 10.22 2.22 -10.47
N GLU A 143 10.85 1.78 -11.55
CA GLU A 143 10.11 1.38 -12.75
C GLU A 143 9.53 -0.03 -12.56
N VAL A 144 8.19 -0.10 -12.52
CA VAL A 144 7.44 -1.35 -12.38
C VAL A 144 6.33 -1.44 -13.43
N ARG A 145 6.05 -2.65 -13.92
CA ARG A 145 5.04 -2.91 -14.95
C ARG A 145 4.13 -4.06 -14.57
N PHE A 146 2.82 -3.87 -14.63
CA PHE A 146 1.87 -4.96 -14.39
C PHE A 146 2.00 -6.06 -15.44
N LEU A 147 2.16 -7.32 -15.01
CA LEU A 147 2.26 -8.49 -15.88
C LEU A 147 1.00 -9.36 -15.84
N GLY A 148 0.36 -9.47 -14.68
CA GLY A 148 -0.78 -10.35 -14.53
C GLY A 148 -1.07 -10.73 -13.09
N ARG A 149 -1.60 -11.93 -12.91
CA ARG A 149 -2.08 -12.44 -11.62
C ARG A 149 -1.59 -13.86 -11.38
N ASP A 150 -1.19 -14.12 -10.15
CA ASP A 150 -1.01 -15.46 -9.62
C ASP A 150 -2.38 -16.08 -9.35
N LEU A 151 -2.72 -17.12 -10.09
CA LEU A 151 -4.01 -17.80 -10.01
C LEU A 151 -4.16 -18.69 -8.77
N THR A 152 -3.04 -19.07 -8.15
CA THR A 152 -3.01 -19.96 -6.98
C THR A 152 -3.23 -19.16 -5.69
N HIS A 153 -2.55 -18.02 -5.57
CA HIS A 153 -2.57 -17.21 -4.36
C HIS A 153 -3.30 -15.87 -4.53
N ASP A 154 -3.89 -15.62 -5.69
CA ASP A 154 -4.65 -14.40 -5.98
C ASP A 154 -3.83 -13.10 -5.91
N LEU A 155 -2.49 -13.20 -6.07
CA LEU A 155 -1.55 -12.07 -6.01
C LEU A 155 -1.45 -11.36 -7.35
N LEU A 156 -1.28 -10.04 -7.35
CA LEU A 156 -0.90 -9.30 -8.56
C LEU A 156 0.62 -9.42 -8.78
N ILE A 157 1.01 -9.52 -10.04
CA ILE A 157 2.41 -9.68 -10.46
C ILE A 157 2.82 -8.42 -11.21
N TYR A 158 3.86 -7.76 -10.70
CA TYR A 158 4.50 -6.63 -11.36
C TYR A 158 5.94 -6.97 -11.69
N GLU A 159 6.35 -6.76 -12.93
CA GLU A 159 7.76 -6.75 -13.32
C GLU A 159 8.48 -5.59 -12.67
N PHE A 160 9.68 -5.85 -12.18
CA PHE A 160 10.60 -4.87 -11.66
C PHE A 160 11.67 -4.60 -12.71
N LEU A 161 11.63 -3.41 -13.33
CA LEU A 161 12.42 -3.07 -14.52
C LEU A 161 13.74 -2.38 -14.19
N ASP A 162 13.92 -1.94 -12.95
CA ASP A 162 15.11 -1.22 -12.54
C ASP A 162 16.33 -2.16 -12.48
N LYS A 163 17.22 -2.01 -13.47
CA LYS A 163 18.38 -2.89 -13.69
C LYS A 163 19.60 -2.49 -12.88
N GLU A 164 19.54 -1.39 -12.14
CA GLU A 164 20.69 -0.86 -11.39
C GLU A 164 20.94 -1.65 -10.08
N PHE A 165 20.16 -2.70 -9.80
CA PHE A 165 20.18 -3.49 -8.56
C PHE A 165 20.33 -5.00 -8.78
#